data_AF-A0A0N1GC29-F1
#
_entry.id   AF-A0A0N1GC29-F1
#
_cell.length_a   1.000
_cell.length_b   1.000
_cell.length_c   1.000
_cell.angle_alpha   90.00
_cell.angle_beta   90.00
_cell.angle_gamma   90.00
#
_symmetry.space_group_name_H-M   'P 1'
#
loop_
_entity.id
_entity.type
_entity.pdbx_description
1 polymer ?
#
loop_
_entity_poly.entity_id
_entity_poly.type
_entity_poly.pdbx_seq_one_letter_code
_entity_poly.pdbx_strand_id
1 'polypeptide(L)'
;MTVDTPVTWLAIREDQKAFEDQQLRALRAAFPDLVDASPAQLGIFFHYCKASGLDPFGRQIYMIKRKSRGEVRWTIQTGIDGYRLIARRAADRAGQSIAYEDFVWYDAEGGEHAVWLRDEPPVACRVVIWRGEARFPAVAHWREYAPKVWDYEAQEYKLGGLWPQMPASQFGKVAEALSLRRACPADLSGLHVDEEMHAADAAESRERVKEAAARLRSPDEQQANGGSPAQPTSDVVDAEIVESQTANTDAAAPQEEQRADKAAEPPASGRTDEVDRVRERMSALDQERSRLEEARARIRETADRLALGFDTVNDRCFDAFGTSFQDASAEQLSELNDSLTPAAGTSDEPATAGRRNGSARRTRTPAKKAAASAKKKTARKATDGTTSPTRVSK
;
A
#
# COMPACT_ATOMS: atom_id res chain seq x y z
N MET A 1 28.50 3.27 -11.72
CA MET A 1 28.52 2.09 -10.83
C MET A 1 27.15 1.45 -10.91
N THR A 2 27.05 0.20 -11.37
CA THR A 2 25.83 -0.59 -11.24
C THR A 2 25.56 -0.80 -9.75
N VAL A 3 24.36 -0.48 -9.30
CA VAL A 3 23.92 -0.86 -7.95
C VAL A 3 23.79 -2.38 -7.98
N ASP A 4 24.49 -3.07 -7.08
CA ASP A 4 24.49 -4.52 -7.03
C ASP A 4 23.16 -5.00 -6.45
N THR A 5 22.16 -5.17 -7.33
CA THR A 5 20.84 -5.68 -6.97
C THR A 5 21.01 -7.09 -6.43
N PRO A 6 20.57 -7.38 -5.19
CA PRO A 6 20.86 -8.66 -4.55
C PRO A 6 20.31 -9.82 -5.38
N VAL A 7 21.21 -10.70 -5.85
CA VAL A 7 20.89 -11.83 -6.73
C VAL A 7 20.06 -12.87 -5.98
N THR A 8 18.76 -12.60 -5.91
CA THR A 8 17.75 -13.34 -5.16
C THR A 8 16.49 -13.44 -6.00
N TRP A 9 15.67 -14.46 -5.76
CA TRP A 9 14.38 -14.63 -6.47
C TRP A 9 13.35 -13.52 -6.17
N LEU A 10 13.58 -12.72 -5.12
CA LEU A 10 12.78 -11.54 -4.80
C LEU A 10 13.13 -10.31 -5.65
N ALA A 11 14.35 -10.24 -6.21
CA ALA A 11 14.79 -9.08 -6.96
C ALA A 11 14.07 -8.95 -8.30
N ILE A 12 13.59 -7.75 -8.59
CA ILE A 12 12.95 -7.42 -9.86
C ILE A 12 14.03 -7.23 -10.93
N ARG A 13 14.03 -8.07 -11.96
CA ARG A 13 15.04 -8.03 -13.04
C ARG A 13 14.72 -6.95 -14.08
N GLU A 14 15.71 -6.58 -14.89
CA GLU A 14 15.55 -5.52 -15.91
C GLU A 14 14.58 -5.91 -17.03
N ASP A 15 14.64 -7.16 -17.49
CA ASP A 15 13.81 -7.77 -18.55
C ASP A 15 12.39 -8.13 -18.09
N GLN A 16 12.17 -8.21 -16.77
CA GLN A 16 10.94 -8.69 -16.16
C GLN A 16 9.75 -7.75 -16.41
N LYS A 17 8.60 -8.32 -16.82
CA LYS A 17 7.39 -7.58 -17.25
C LYS A 17 6.22 -7.59 -16.26
N ALA A 18 6.22 -8.51 -15.30
CA ALA A 18 5.24 -8.62 -14.22
C ALA A 18 5.89 -9.35 -13.03
N PHE A 19 5.32 -9.24 -11.83
CA PHE A 19 5.75 -10.05 -10.68
C PHE A 19 5.63 -11.55 -10.99
N GLU A 20 6.63 -12.32 -10.58
CA GLU A 20 6.62 -13.78 -10.68
C GLU A 20 5.85 -14.39 -9.49
N ASP A 21 5.32 -15.61 -9.65
CA ASP A 21 4.52 -16.30 -8.62
C ASP A 21 5.20 -16.34 -7.25
N GLN A 22 6.52 -16.53 -7.21
CA GLN A 22 7.30 -16.51 -5.97
C GLN A 22 7.27 -15.11 -5.33
N GLN A 23 7.51 -14.05 -6.11
CA GLN A 23 7.46 -12.66 -5.64
C GLN A 23 6.04 -12.27 -5.19
N LEU A 24 4.99 -12.71 -5.89
CA LEU A 24 3.60 -12.51 -5.48
C LEU A 24 3.27 -13.19 -4.15
N ARG A 25 3.72 -14.43 -3.96
CA ARG A 25 3.59 -15.15 -2.68
C ARG A 25 4.32 -14.42 -1.56
N ALA A 26 5.53 -13.92 -1.81
CA ALA A 26 6.30 -13.15 -0.83
C ALA A 26 5.65 -11.79 -0.49
N LEU A 27 5.13 -11.07 -1.49
CA LEU A 27 4.41 -9.80 -1.27
C LEU A 27 3.14 -10.03 -0.43
N ARG A 28 2.36 -11.06 -0.74
CA ARG A 28 1.14 -11.42 0.03
C ARG A 28 1.48 -11.89 1.44
N ALA A 29 2.59 -12.58 1.65
CA ALA A 29 3.07 -12.98 2.98
C ALA A 29 3.56 -11.78 3.81
N ALA A 30 4.25 -10.81 3.19
CA ALA A 30 4.73 -9.60 3.85
C ALA A 30 3.59 -8.58 4.12
N PHE A 31 2.57 -8.56 3.26
CA PHE A 31 1.47 -7.61 3.26
C PHE A 31 0.14 -8.34 2.99
N PRO A 32 -0.54 -8.87 4.02
CA PRO A 32 -1.70 -9.75 3.85
C PRO A 32 -2.85 -9.16 3.01
N ASP A 33 -3.05 -7.84 3.05
CA ASP A 33 -4.11 -7.17 2.27
C ASP A 33 -3.97 -7.40 0.75
N LEU A 34 -2.73 -7.55 0.24
CA LEU A 34 -2.42 -7.73 -1.20
C LEU A 34 -2.96 -9.05 -1.79
N VAL A 35 -3.56 -9.93 -0.97
CA VAL A 35 -4.36 -11.06 -1.46
C VAL A 35 -5.59 -10.58 -2.25
N ASP A 36 -6.20 -9.46 -1.83
CA ASP A 36 -7.40 -8.88 -2.47
C ASP A 36 -7.10 -8.01 -3.70
N ALA A 37 -5.83 -7.86 -4.09
CA ALA A 37 -5.43 -7.06 -5.24
C ALA A 37 -5.59 -7.84 -6.55
N SER A 38 -6.27 -7.25 -7.53
CA SER A 38 -6.44 -7.88 -8.84
C SER A 38 -5.12 -7.91 -9.63
N PRO A 39 -4.95 -8.85 -10.59
CA PRO A 39 -3.75 -8.92 -11.42
C PRO A 39 -3.44 -7.60 -12.15
N ALA A 40 -4.47 -6.85 -12.57
CA ALA A 40 -4.30 -5.53 -13.19
C ALA A 40 -3.75 -4.49 -12.20
N GLN A 41 -4.22 -4.49 -10.96
CA GLN A 41 -3.74 -3.57 -9.91
C GLN A 41 -2.30 -3.90 -9.50
N LEU A 42 -1.96 -5.19 -9.40
CA LEU A 42 -0.59 -5.67 -9.18
C LEU A 42 0.34 -5.32 -10.36
N GLY A 43 -0.17 -5.35 -11.60
CA GLY A 43 0.55 -4.90 -12.80
C GLY A 43 0.86 -3.40 -12.78
N ILE A 44 -0.08 -2.56 -12.33
CA ILE A 44 0.16 -1.12 -12.12
C ILE A 44 1.23 -0.93 -11.04
N PHE A 45 1.16 -1.65 -9.92
CA PHE A 45 2.18 -1.57 -8.87
C PHE A 45 3.57 -2.00 -9.36
N PHE A 46 3.65 -3.09 -10.13
CA PHE A 46 4.89 -3.52 -10.78
C PHE A 46 5.49 -2.43 -11.68
N HIS A 47 4.65 -1.76 -12.49
CA HIS A 47 5.09 -0.64 -13.32
C HIS A 47 5.71 0.49 -12.49
N TYR A 48 5.10 0.88 -11.37
CA TYR A 48 5.67 1.91 -10.49
C TYR A 48 7.00 1.46 -9.85
N CYS A 49 7.11 0.21 -9.39
CA CYS A 49 8.39 -0.33 -8.87
C CYS A 49 9.48 -0.28 -9.94
N LYS A 50 9.17 -0.69 -11.17
CA LYS A 50 10.09 -0.65 -12.33
C LYS A 50 10.49 0.77 -12.73
N ALA A 51 9.53 1.67 -12.87
CA ALA A 51 9.76 3.04 -13.36
C ALA A 51 10.56 3.89 -12.36
N SER A 52 10.33 3.71 -11.06
CA SER A 52 11.05 4.40 -9.99
C SER A 52 12.36 3.68 -9.58
N GLY A 53 12.52 2.41 -9.95
CA GLY A 53 13.60 1.54 -9.48
C GLY A 53 13.57 1.30 -7.97
N LEU A 54 12.39 1.36 -7.35
CA LEU A 54 12.19 1.13 -5.92
C LEU A 54 11.80 -0.31 -5.62
N ASP A 55 12.32 -0.82 -4.50
CA ASP A 55 12.07 -2.18 -4.04
C ASP A 55 10.87 -2.23 -3.07
N PRO A 56 9.81 -3.00 -3.39
CA PRO A 56 8.67 -3.20 -2.48
C PRO A 56 9.01 -4.06 -1.26
N PHE A 57 10.05 -4.91 -1.31
CA PHE A 57 10.49 -5.70 -0.16
C PHE A 57 11.39 -4.87 0.78
N GLY A 58 12.23 -4.02 0.21
CA GLY A 58 13.07 -3.03 0.90
C GLY A 58 12.34 -1.87 1.56
N ARG A 59 11.00 -1.92 1.69
CA ARG A 59 10.17 -0.90 2.38
C ARG A 59 10.24 0.51 1.75
N GLN A 60 10.60 0.60 0.47
CA GLN A 60 10.73 1.86 -0.26
C GLN A 60 9.43 2.30 -0.93
N ILE A 61 8.60 1.35 -1.37
CA ILE A 61 7.32 1.59 -2.04
C ILE A 61 6.30 0.54 -1.58
N TYR A 62 5.04 0.97 -1.44
CA TYR A 62 3.96 0.18 -0.89
C TYR A 62 2.71 0.29 -1.78
N MET A 63 1.90 -0.75 -1.78
CA MET A 63 0.55 -0.75 -2.35
C MET A 63 -0.43 -1.00 -1.20
N ILE A 64 -1.17 0.04 -0.82
CA ILE A 64 -1.99 0.05 0.39
C ILE A 64 -3.47 0.07 -0.01
N LYS A 65 -4.23 -0.83 0.62
CA LYS A 65 -5.67 -0.95 0.48
C LYS A 65 -6.34 0.16 1.29
N ARG A 66 -7.08 1.05 0.64
CA ARG A 66 -7.85 2.12 1.30
C ARG A 66 -9.34 1.97 1.02
N LYS A 67 -10.16 2.25 2.01
CA LYS A 67 -11.63 2.18 1.89
C LYS A 67 -12.20 3.58 1.95
N SER A 68 -12.67 4.10 0.82
CA SER A 68 -13.38 5.39 0.76
C SER A 68 -14.80 5.19 0.25
N ARG A 69 -15.77 5.86 0.89
CA ARG A 69 -17.20 5.86 0.50
C ARG A 69 -17.83 4.44 0.35
N GLY A 70 -17.21 3.43 0.96
CA GLY A 70 -17.59 2.02 0.81
C GLY A 70 -16.86 1.27 -0.30
N GLU A 71 -16.27 1.98 -1.26
CA GLU A 71 -15.40 1.46 -2.32
C GLU A 71 -14.00 1.13 -1.78
N VAL A 72 -13.41 0.04 -2.26
CA VAL A 72 -12.00 -0.27 -2.01
C VAL A 72 -11.18 0.32 -3.15
N ARG A 73 -10.26 1.21 -2.81
CA ARG A 73 -9.27 1.79 -3.73
C ARG A 73 -7.88 1.33 -3.32
N TRP A 74 -7.06 1.04 -4.33
CA TRP A 74 -5.66 0.68 -4.15
C TRP A 74 -4.80 1.88 -4.45
N THR A 75 -3.94 2.24 -3.51
CA THR A 75 -3.11 3.43 -3.59
C THR A 75 -1.64 3.04 -3.46
N ILE A 76 -0.82 3.50 -4.40
CA ILE A 76 0.63 3.30 -4.37
C ILE A 76 1.26 4.47 -3.64
N GLN A 77 2.07 4.16 -2.63
CA GLN A 77 2.63 5.15 -1.71
C GLN A 77 4.12 4.88 -1.52
N THR A 78 4.91 5.94 -1.53
CA THR A 78 6.37 5.85 -1.41
C THR A 78 6.75 6.13 0.04
N GLY A 79 7.63 5.29 0.61
CA GLY A 79 8.26 5.58 1.90
C GLY A 79 9.28 6.71 1.78
N ILE A 80 9.57 7.38 2.89
CA ILE A 80 10.59 8.45 2.91
C ILE A 80 11.97 7.93 2.44
N ASP A 81 12.30 6.66 2.73
CA ASP A 81 13.54 6.04 2.26
C ASP A 81 13.58 5.81 0.75
N GLY A 82 12.43 5.60 0.10
CA GLY A 82 12.34 5.61 -1.36
C GLY A 82 12.64 7.00 -1.94
N TYR A 83 12.16 8.06 -1.29
CA TYR A 83 12.46 9.45 -1.67
C TYR A 83 13.94 9.80 -1.50
N ARG A 84 14.53 9.42 -0.36
CA ARG A 84 15.97 9.55 -0.09
C ARG A 84 16.80 8.85 -1.16
N LEU A 85 16.44 7.62 -1.52
CA LEU A 85 17.13 6.82 -2.54
C LEU A 85 17.02 7.45 -3.94
N ILE A 86 15.83 7.91 -4.34
CA ILE A 86 15.63 8.58 -5.64
C ILE A 86 16.42 9.88 -5.70
N ALA A 87 16.33 10.72 -4.66
CA ALA A 87 17.05 11.98 -4.62
C ALA A 87 18.58 11.78 -4.62
N ARG A 88 19.07 10.75 -3.91
CA ARG A 88 20.49 10.38 -3.95
C ARG A 88 20.91 9.94 -5.36
N ARG A 89 20.17 9.04 -6.00
CA ARG A 89 20.42 8.62 -7.39
C ARG A 89 20.35 9.78 -8.39
N ALA A 90 19.47 10.75 -8.17
CA ALA A 90 19.35 11.96 -9.01
C ALA A 90 20.55 12.91 -8.84
N ALA A 91 21.06 13.06 -7.62
CA ALA A 91 22.28 13.80 -7.33
C ALA A 91 23.52 13.09 -7.93
N ASP A 92 23.66 11.78 -7.72
CA ASP A 92 24.75 10.97 -8.28
C ASP A 92 24.77 11.02 -9.82
N ARG A 93 23.61 10.92 -10.49
CA ARG A 93 23.49 11.09 -11.97
C ARG A 93 23.91 12.47 -12.46
N ALA A 94 23.69 13.51 -11.66
CA ALA A 94 24.04 14.89 -11.98
C ALA A 94 25.49 15.25 -11.59
N GLY A 95 26.25 14.32 -10.98
CA GLY A 95 27.58 14.61 -10.43
C GLY A 95 27.55 15.56 -9.23
N GLN A 96 26.41 15.64 -8.52
CA GLN A 96 26.17 16.57 -7.42
C GLN A 96 26.18 15.85 -6.06
N SER A 97 26.62 16.55 -5.02
CA SER A 97 26.40 16.14 -3.64
C SER A 97 24.92 16.31 -3.26
N ILE A 98 24.46 15.56 -2.26
CA ILE A 98 23.21 15.81 -1.54
C ILE A 98 23.50 15.77 -0.03
N ALA A 99 23.00 16.76 0.70
CA ALA A 99 23.20 16.90 2.15
C ALA A 99 21.97 17.49 2.84
N TYR A 100 21.89 17.35 4.16
CA TYR A 100 20.78 17.79 5.00
C TYR A 100 21.30 18.80 6.02
N GLU A 101 20.52 19.85 6.30
CA GLU A 101 20.65 20.61 7.55
C GLU A 101 19.87 19.90 8.67
N ASP A 102 20.15 20.29 9.92
CA ASP A 102 19.35 19.88 11.07
C ASP A 102 17.88 20.28 10.91
N PHE A 103 16.99 19.43 11.40
CA PHE A 103 15.56 19.68 11.40
C PHE A 103 15.24 20.71 12.49
N VAL A 104 14.38 21.70 12.16
CA VAL A 104 13.96 22.73 13.11
C VAL A 104 12.47 22.65 13.31
N TRP A 105 12.05 22.36 14.54
CA TRP A 105 10.66 22.33 14.95
C TRP A 105 10.26 23.65 15.61
N TYR A 106 8.99 23.99 15.52
CA TYR A 106 8.42 25.22 16.09
C TYR A 106 7.33 24.87 17.10
N ASP A 107 7.33 25.54 18.25
CA ASP A 107 6.23 25.51 19.22
C ASP A 107 5.12 26.51 18.89
N ALA A 108 4.05 26.49 19.67
CA ALA A 108 2.86 27.32 19.44
C ALA A 108 3.16 28.83 19.57
N GLU A 109 4.18 29.17 20.34
CA GLU A 109 4.71 30.51 20.55
C GLU A 109 5.64 30.97 19.42
N GLY A 110 6.07 30.05 18.54
CA GLY A 110 6.95 30.31 17.41
C GLY A 110 8.45 30.17 17.71
N GLY A 111 8.81 29.64 18.88
CA GLY A 111 10.20 29.34 19.25
C GLY A 111 10.78 28.19 18.44
N GLU A 112 12.05 28.30 18.03
CA GLU A 112 12.78 27.26 17.29
C GLU A 112 13.42 26.23 18.22
N HIS A 113 13.26 24.94 17.88
CA HIS A 113 13.80 23.80 18.62
C HIS A 113 14.54 22.85 17.67
N ALA A 114 15.83 22.61 17.93
CA ALA A 114 16.64 21.65 17.17
C ALA A 114 16.36 20.18 17.55
N VAL A 115 15.66 19.94 18.68
CA VAL A 115 15.19 18.62 19.13
C VAL A 115 13.82 18.80 19.77
N TRP A 116 12.85 17.97 19.39
CA TRP A 116 11.52 17.99 20.00
C TRP A 116 11.43 16.97 21.15
N LEU A 117 11.29 17.48 22.38
CA LEU A 117 11.24 16.66 23.61
C LEU A 117 9.88 16.70 24.33
N ARG A 118 8.86 17.30 23.72
CA ARG A 118 7.54 17.51 24.33
C ARG A 118 6.52 16.50 23.80
N ASP A 119 5.52 16.19 24.61
CA ASP A 119 4.42 15.27 24.25
C ASP A 119 3.44 15.93 23.25
N GLU A 120 3.21 17.24 23.36
CA GLU A 120 2.41 17.96 22.37
C GLU A 120 3.09 17.97 20.98
N PRO A 121 2.32 17.89 19.89
CA PRO A 121 2.89 17.93 18.55
C PRO A 121 3.43 19.33 18.22
N PRO A 122 4.59 19.43 17.53
CA PRO A 122 5.11 20.70 17.02
C PRO A 122 4.16 21.32 15.98
N VAL A 123 4.04 22.64 15.95
CA VAL A 123 3.07 23.33 15.06
C VAL A 123 3.61 23.53 13.64
N ALA A 124 4.93 23.62 13.49
CA ALA A 124 5.63 23.63 12.21
C ALA A 124 6.96 22.86 12.29
N CYS A 125 7.42 22.35 11.15
CA CYS A 125 8.73 21.69 11.02
C CYS A 125 9.38 22.17 9.72
N ARG A 126 10.61 22.65 9.83
CA ARG A 126 11.45 23.11 8.73
C ARG A 126 12.57 22.11 8.50
N VAL A 127 12.70 21.68 7.24
CA VAL A 127 13.80 20.83 6.76
C VAL A 127 14.45 21.54 5.58
N VAL A 128 15.77 21.43 5.46
CA VAL A 128 16.53 22.02 4.36
C VAL A 128 17.48 20.99 3.80
N ILE A 129 17.43 20.82 2.48
CA ILE A 129 18.29 19.91 1.74
C ILE A 129 19.13 20.72 0.77
N TRP A 130 20.40 20.36 0.68
CA TRP A 130 21.36 20.89 -0.28
C TRP A 130 21.53 19.89 -1.41
N ARG A 131 21.54 20.36 -2.65
CA ARG A 131 21.88 19.58 -3.84
C ARG A 131 22.89 20.37 -4.66
N GLY A 132 24.14 19.90 -4.71
CA GLY A 132 25.28 20.73 -5.09
C GLY A 132 25.36 21.96 -4.19
N GLU A 133 25.45 23.15 -4.78
CA GLU A 133 25.48 24.44 -4.08
C GLU A 133 24.08 25.03 -3.83
N ALA A 134 23.00 24.41 -4.34
CA ALA A 134 21.65 24.92 -4.23
C ALA A 134 20.95 24.43 -2.94
N ARG A 135 20.25 25.34 -2.27
CA ARG A 135 19.57 25.13 -0.98
C ARG A 135 18.05 25.10 -1.13
N PHE A 136 17.41 24.03 -0.66
CA PHE A 136 15.97 23.77 -0.84
C PHE A 136 15.24 23.68 0.51
N PRO A 137 14.93 24.81 1.17
CA PRO A 137 14.15 24.79 2.39
C PRO A 137 12.69 24.41 2.11
N ALA A 138 12.07 23.66 3.02
CA ALA A 138 10.63 23.46 3.10
C ALA A 138 10.16 23.58 4.54
N VAL A 139 8.91 24.04 4.73
CA VAL A 139 8.24 24.12 6.03
C VAL A 139 6.90 23.41 5.89
N ALA A 140 6.65 22.41 6.75
CA ALA A 140 5.34 21.81 6.91
C ALA A 140 4.62 22.46 8.09
N HIS A 141 3.30 22.63 8.01
CA HIS A 141 2.44 23.08 9.11
C HIS A 141 1.53 21.95 9.60
N TRP A 142 1.46 21.74 10.92
CA TRP A 142 0.75 20.62 11.53
C TRP A 142 -0.74 20.63 11.17
N ARG A 143 -1.34 21.83 11.15
CA ARG A 143 -2.76 22.03 10.80
C ARG A 143 -3.14 21.53 9.39
N GLU A 144 -2.18 21.54 8.46
CA GLU A 144 -2.36 21.18 7.05
C GLU A 144 -2.14 19.69 6.82
N TYR A 145 -1.07 19.14 7.41
CA TYR A 145 -0.64 17.76 7.12
C TYR A 145 -1.10 16.72 8.14
N ALA A 146 -1.42 17.09 9.39
CA ALA A 146 -1.82 16.11 10.40
C ALA A 146 -3.19 15.49 10.04
N PRO A 147 -3.27 14.15 9.85
CA PRO A 147 -4.44 13.50 9.32
C PRO A 147 -5.50 13.30 10.40
N LYS A 148 -6.51 14.17 10.44
CA LYS A 148 -7.69 14.02 11.30
C LYS A 148 -8.78 13.19 10.62
N VAL A 149 -8.95 11.95 11.07
CA VAL A 149 -9.99 11.00 10.62
C VAL A 149 -11.15 11.02 11.63
N TRP A 150 -12.38 10.82 11.17
CA TRP A 150 -13.54 10.73 12.05
C TRP A 150 -13.64 9.35 12.69
N ASP A 151 -13.68 9.30 14.02
CA ASP A 151 -13.98 8.11 14.79
C ASP A 151 -15.50 8.00 15.00
N TYR A 152 -16.11 6.98 14.42
CA TYR A 152 -17.55 6.74 14.50
C TYR A 152 -18.01 6.17 15.86
N GLU A 153 -17.12 5.60 16.67
CA GLU A 153 -17.45 5.10 18.00
C GLU A 153 -17.35 6.21 19.04
N ALA A 154 -16.28 7.01 18.98
CA ALA A 154 -16.06 8.14 19.88
C ALA A 154 -16.78 9.44 19.45
N GLN A 155 -17.30 9.51 18.23
CA GLN A 155 -17.97 10.69 17.65
C GLN A 155 -17.08 11.96 17.68
N GLU A 156 -15.78 11.77 17.42
CA GLU A 156 -14.78 12.85 17.42
C GLU A 156 -13.73 12.67 16.31
N TYR A 157 -12.95 13.72 16.04
CA TYR A 157 -11.82 13.63 15.11
C TYR A 157 -10.54 13.19 15.84
N LYS A 158 -9.98 12.04 15.44
CA LYS A 158 -8.71 11.51 15.94
C LYS A 158 -7.62 11.56 14.87
N LEU A 159 -6.36 11.52 15.29
CA LEU A 159 -5.22 11.39 14.37
C LEU A 159 -5.17 9.97 13.79
N GLY A 160 -4.96 9.85 12.48
CA GLY A 160 -4.89 8.57 11.77
C GLY A 160 -3.50 7.91 11.82
N GLY A 161 -3.46 6.58 11.70
CA GLY A 161 -2.23 5.81 11.53
C GLY A 161 -1.27 5.93 12.72
N LEU A 162 0.02 6.16 12.43
CA LEU A 162 1.09 6.27 13.44
C LEU A 162 1.19 7.67 14.09
N TRP A 163 0.42 8.65 13.62
CA TRP A 163 0.47 10.04 14.09
C TRP A 163 0.14 10.24 15.59
N PRO A 164 -0.75 9.47 16.24
CA PRO A 164 -0.93 9.53 17.70
C PRO A 164 0.29 9.03 18.49
N GLN A 165 1.13 8.17 17.92
CA GLN A 165 2.22 7.49 18.63
C GLN A 165 3.57 8.18 18.44
N MET A 166 3.80 8.78 17.28
CA MET A 166 5.10 9.37 16.92
C MET A 166 4.95 10.73 16.19
N PRO A 167 4.22 11.71 16.76
CA PRO A 167 3.78 12.93 16.06
C PRO A 167 4.94 13.72 15.43
N ALA A 168 6.00 14.01 16.19
CA ALA A 168 7.14 14.78 15.71
C ALA A 168 7.93 14.07 14.58
N SER A 169 8.03 12.74 14.64
CA SER A 169 8.72 11.92 13.63
C SER A 169 7.92 11.84 12.32
N GLN A 170 6.62 11.57 12.40
CA GLN A 170 5.71 11.56 11.25
C GLN A 170 5.73 12.92 10.53
N PHE A 171 5.71 14.00 11.30
CA PHE A 171 5.73 15.36 10.76
C PHE A 171 7.09 15.77 10.19
N GLY A 172 8.21 15.30 10.77
CA GLY A 172 9.54 15.45 10.20
C GLY A 172 9.66 14.82 8.81
N LYS A 173 9.11 13.60 8.62
CA LYS A 173 9.07 12.95 7.29
C LYS A 173 8.30 13.76 6.24
N VAL A 174 7.22 14.44 6.63
CA VAL A 174 6.47 15.34 5.73
C VAL A 174 7.33 16.53 5.31
N ALA A 175 7.96 17.22 6.26
CA ALA A 175 8.81 18.37 5.95
C ALA A 175 10.01 17.96 5.06
N GLU A 176 10.59 16.79 5.32
CA GLU A 176 11.65 16.19 4.50
C GLU A 176 11.17 15.86 3.08
N ALA A 177 10.01 15.21 2.94
CA ALA A 177 9.41 14.90 1.64
C ALA A 177 9.20 16.17 0.77
N LEU A 178 8.67 17.24 1.38
CA LEU A 178 8.48 18.53 0.70
C LEU A 178 9.80 19.16 0.25
N SER A 179 10.87 19.05 1.05
CA SER A 179 12.22 19.52 0.70
C SER A 179 12.83 18.68 -0.43
N LEU A 180 12.70 17.35 -0.36
CA LEU A 180 13.16 16.42 -1.40
C LEU A 180 12.47 16.68 -2.74
N ARG A 181 11.15 16.89 -2.76
CA ARG A 181 10.41 17.29 -3.96
C ARG A 181 10.92 18.60 -4.59
N ARG A 182 11.32 19.58 -3.77
CA ARG A 182 11.90 20.85 -4.24
C ARG A 182 13.29 20.65 -4.85
N ALA A 183 14.11 19.76 -4.27
CA ALA A 183 15.47 19.48 -4.74
C ALA A 183 15.52 18.56 -5.99
N CYS A 184 14.56 17.64 -6.12
CA CYS A 184 14.52 16.63 -7.20
C CYS A 184 13.11 16.53 -7.85
N PRO A 185 12.55 17.63 -8.40
CA PRO A 185 11.16 17.68 -8.84
C PRO A 185 10.86 16.77 -10.03
N ALA A 186 11.79 16.61 -10.98
CA ALA A 186 11.62 15.71 -12.11
C ALA A 186 11.60 14.24 -11.66
N ASP A 187 12.58 13.84 -10.85
CA ASP A 187 12.79 12.46 -10.40
C ASP A 187 11.71 11.98 -9.40
N LEU A 188 11.10 12.91 -8.64
CA LEU A 188 10.02 12.64 -7.68
C LEU A 188 8.62 13.00 -8.20
N SER A 189 8.50 13.37 -9.48
CA SER A 189 7.21 13.63 -10.11
C SER A 189 6.36 12.35 -10.19
N GLY A 190 5.03 12.48 -10.08
CA GLY A 190 4.09 11.36 -10.10
C GLY A 190 4.07 10.49 -8.82
N LEU A 191 5.17 10.42 -8.08
CA LEU A 191 5.23 9.71 -6.80
C LEU A 191 4.56 10.51 -5.68
N HIS A 192 3.89 9.81 -4.78
CA HIS A 192 3.28 10.37 -3.57
C HIS A 192 3.88 9.72 -2.32
N VAL A 193 4.14 10.52 -1.28
CA VAL A 193 4.58 10.01 0.03
C VAL A 193 3.37 9.63 0.85
N ASP A 194 3.46 8.50 1.55
CA ASP A 194 2.41 7.95 2.42
C ASP A 194 1.80 9.00 3.38
N GLU A 195 2.65 9.84 3.95
CA GLU A 195 2.26 10.89 4.90
C GLU A 195 1.45 12.05 4.28
N GLU A 196 1.76 12.47 3.04
CA GLU A 196 0.98 13.49 2.33
C GLU A 196 -0.42 12.95 1.96
N MET A 197 -0.48 11.67 1.61
CA MET A 197 -1.72 10.99 1.26
C MET A 197 -2.61 10.73 2.48
N HIS A 198 -2.06 10.55 3.68
CA HIS A 198 -2.85 10.54 4.91
C HIS A 198 -3.56 11.89 5.13
N ALA A 199 -2.91 13.02 4.80
CA ALA A 199 -3.54 14.34 4.88
C ALA A 199 -4.72 14.48 3.89
N ALA A 200 -4.57 13.95 2.67
CA ALA A 200 -5.62 13.93 1.65
C ALA A 200 -6.84 13.08 2.09
N ASP A 201 -6.62 11.86 2.59
CA ASP A 201 -7.67 10.99 3.16
C ASP A 201 -8.40 11.66 4.33
N ALA A 202 -7.68 12.44 5.15
CA ALA A 202 -8.26 13.20 6.25
C ALA A 202 -9.05 14.43 5.77
N ALA A 203 -8.72 15.01 4.63
CA ALA A 203 -9.52 16.05 4.00
C ALA A 203 -10.84 15.47 3.46
N GLU A 204 -10.79 14.35 2.75
CA GLU A 204 -11.98 13.62 2.28
C GLU A 204 -12.85 13.14 3.46
N SER A 205 -12.23 12.68 4.56
CA SER A 205 -12.95 12.31 5.79
C SER A 205 -13.71 13.48 6.41
N ARG A 206 -13.10 14.68 6.41
CA ARG A 206 -13.76 15.91 6.89
C ARG A 206 -14.90 16.33 5.98
N GLU A 207 -14.76 16.16 4.67
CA GLU A 207 -15.84 16.40 3.70
C GLU A 207 -17.02 15.46 3.91
N ARG A 208 -16.78 14.15 4.10
CA ARG A 208 -17.83 13.16 4.44
C ARG A 208 -18.66 13.57 5.67
N VAL A 209 -18.00 14.03 6.74
CA VAL A 209 -18.68 14.50 7.95
C VAL A 209 -19.44 15.81 7.71
N LYS A 210 -18.88 16.75 6.94
CA LYS A 210 -19.58 17.98 6.54
C LYS A 210 -20.83 17.68 5.70
N GLU A 211 -20.76 16.76 4.74
CA GLU A 211 -21.91 16.30 3.96
C GLU A 211 -22.96 15.64 4.86
N ALA A 212 -22.55 14.73 5.75
CA ALA A 212 -23.47 14.08 6.69
C ALA A 212 -24.16 15.10 7.61
N ALA A 213 -23.41 16.05 8.18
CA ALA A 213 -23.94 17.14 8.98
C ALA A 213 -24.75 18.18 8.17
N ALA A 214 -24.57 18.27 6.86
CA ALA A 214 -25.43 19.07 5.98
C ALA A 214 -26.75 18.35 5.68
N ARG A 215 -26.73 17.02 5.49
CA ARG A 215 -27.94 16.19 5.30
C ARG A 215 -28.76 16.00 6.58
N LEU A 216 -28.13 16.10 7.75
CA LEU A 216 -28.78 16.04 9.06
C LEU A 216 -29.33 17.40 9.54
N ARG A 217 -29.01 18.50 8.85
CA ARG A 217 -29.65 19.80 9.11
C ARG A 217 -30.98 19.88 8.38
N SER A 218 -32.04 20.19 9.13
CA SER A 218 -33.39 20.35 8.61
C SER A 218 -33.47 21.54 7.62
N PRO A 219 -34.37 21.52 6.62
CA PRO A 219 -34.55 22.63 5.69
C PRO A 219 -34.82 23.98 6.37
N ASP A 220 -35.47 23.98 7.53
CA ASP A 220 -35.83 25.19 8.29
C ASP A 220 -34.62 26.02 8.76
N GLU A 221 -33.44 25.41 8.95
CA GLU A 221 -32.23 26.16 9.34
C GLU A 221 -31.58 26.90 8.17
N GLN A 222 -31.86 26.50 6.91
CA GLN A 222 -31.23 27.10 5.73
C GLN A 222 -31.89 28.42 5.29
N GLN A 223 -33.10 28.73 5.77
CA GLN A 223 -33.74 30.03 5.53
C GLN A 223 -33.34 31.11 6.55
N ALA A 224 -32.69 30.76 7.66
CA ALA A 224 -32.34 31.69 8.72
C ALA A 224 -31.05 32.51 8.46
N ASN A 225 -30.29 32.23 7.39
CA ASN A 225 -29.02 32.91 7.10
C ASN A 225 -28.85 33.30 5.62
N GLY A 226 -29.94 33.75 4.99
CA GLY A 226 -29.97 34.27 3.61
C GLY A 226 -29.36 35.68 3.45
N GLY A 227 -28.14 35.92 3.97
CA GLY A 227 -27.41 37.16 3.78
C GLY A 227 -26.62 37.16 2.46
N SER A 228 -27.13 37.86 1.44
CA SER A 228 -26.50 37.93 0.12
C SER A 228 -25.14 38.66 0.15
N PRO A 229 -24.02 38.08 -0.34
CA PRO A 229 -22.76 38.79 -0.51
C PRO A 229 -22.77 39.59 -1.81
N ALA A 230 -22.63 40.92 -1.70
CA ALA A 230 -22.43 41.78 -2.87
C ALA A 230 -21.04 41.55 -3.49
N GLN A 231 -20.97 41.37 -4.81
CA GLN A 231 -19.72 41.41 -5.56
C GLN A 231 -19.34 42.86 -5.92
N PRO A 232 -18.07 43.26 -5.78
CA PRO A 232 -17.47 44.31 -6.57
C PRO A 232 -16.78 43.72 -7.81
N THR A 233 -17.04 44.32 -8.98
CA THR A 233 -16.40 44.02 -10.26
C THR A 233 -15.16 44.89 -10.48
N SER A 234 -14.20 44.43 -11.29
CA SER A 234 -13.32 45.31 -12.06
C SER A 234 -12.75 44.60 -13.29
N ASP A 235 -13.20 45.01 -14.47
CA ASP A 235 -12.61 44.64 -15.77
C ASP A 235 -11.31 45.42 -16.02
N VAL A 236 -10.28 44.78 -16.60
CA VAL A 236 -9.30 45.44 -17.48
C VAL A 236 -8.83 44.46 -18.58
N VAL A 237 -9.45 44.64 -19.75
CA VAL A 237 -9.11 44.35 -21.17
C VAL A 237 -7.86 43.55 -21.61
N ASP A 238 -8.06 42.86 -22.73
CA ASP A 238 -7.11 42.16 -23.61
C ASP A 238 -5.98 42.99 -24.23
N ALA A 239 -4.93 42.29 -24.70
CA ALA A 239 -4.11 42.72 -25.83
C ALA A 239 -3.55 41.53 -26.66
N GLU A 240 -4.09 41.38 -27.87
CA GLU A 240 -3.49 40.68 -29.03
C GLU A 240 -2.30 41.54 -29.58
N ILE A 241 -1.34 41.13 -30.42
CA ILE A 241 -1.12 39.99 -31.34
C ILE A 241 0.39 39.60 -31.25
N VAL A 242 0.92 38.48 -31.76
CA VAL A 242 1.39 38.24 -33.15
C VAL A 242 1.87 36.78 -33.30
N GLU A 243 1.40 36.08 -34.33
CA GLU A 243 2.02 34.84 -34.83
C GLU A 243 3.24 35.12 -35.71
N SER A 244 4.20 34.20 -35.76
CA SER A 244 5.01 33.98 -36.97
C SER A 244 5.47 32.52 -37.11
N GLN A 245 4.85 31.80 -38.03
CA GLN A 245 5.31 30.48 -38.50
C GLN A 245 6.46 30.63 -39.51
N THR A 246 7.43 29.72 -39.49
CA THR A 246 8.17 29.13 -40.64
C THR A 246 9.27 28.20 -40.09
N ALA A 247 9.76 27.15 -40.75
CA ALA A 247 9.22 26.26 -41.78
C ALA A 247 10.13 24.99 -41.81
N ASN A 248 9.69 23.90 -42.47
CA ASN A 248 10.43 22.64 -42.64
C ASN A 248 11.87 22.78 -43.17
N THR A 249 12.75 21.82 -42.85
CA THR A 249 13.41 20.99 -43.89
C THR A 249 14.03 19.69 -43.33
N ASP A 250 14.24 18.72 -44.22
CA ASP A 250 14.54 17.31 -43.95
C ASP A 250 16.02 16.94 -43.66
N ALA A 251 16.17 15.65 -43.27
CA ALA A 251 17.27 14.73 -43.59
C ALA A 251 18.62 14.82 -42.86
N ALA A 252 18.97 13.75 -42.14
CA ALA A 252 19.95 12.72 -42.57
C ALA A 252 20.57 11.98 -41.37
N ALA A 253 20.60 10.64 -41.44
CA ALA A 253 21.52 9.81 -40.66
C ALA A 253 22.85 9.64 -41.42
N PRO A 254 23.93 9.17 -40.78
CA PRO A 254 24.24 7.73 -40.89
C PRO A 254 24.73 7.05 -39.59
N GLN A 255 25.09 5.77 -39.72
CA GLN A 255 25.34 4.78 -38.67
C GLN A 255 26.85 4.60 -38.34
N GLU A 256 27.17 3.48 -37.66
CA GLU A 256 28.49 2.88 -37.34
C GLU A 256 29.08 3.27 -35.96
N GLU A 257 29.73 2.39 -35.19
CA GLU A 257 30.13 0.99 -35.44
C GLU A 257 30.13 0.14 -34.13
N GLN A 258 30.10 -1.18 -34.25
CA GLN A 258 30.23 -2.12 -33.11
C GLN A 258 31.68 -2.60 -32.96
N ARG A 259 32.20 -2.71 -31.73
CA ARG A 259 33.30 -3.62 -31.41
C ARG A 259 33.06 -4.36 -30.09
N ALA A 260 33.17 -5.68 -30.15
CA ALA A 260 33.20 -6.57 -29.00
C ALA A 260 34.65 -6.99 -28.72
N ASP A 261 34.97 -7.29 -27.47
CA ASP A 261 36.18 -8.06 -27.15
C ASP A 261 35.93 -9.06 -26.03
N LYS A 262 36.60 -10.22 -26.13
CA LYS A 262 36.46 -11.37 -25.21
C LYS A 262 37.64 -11.43 -24.25
N ALA A 263 37.40 -11.80 -23.00
CA ALA A 263 38.43 -12.25 -22.06
C ALA A 263 37.97 -13.55 -21.34
N ALA A 264 38.92 -14.40 -20.97
CA ALA A 264 38.69 -15.82 -20.65
C ALA A 264 38.69 -16.15 -19.14
N GLU A 265 38.02 -17.26 -18.77
CA GLU A 265 38.01 -17.84 -17.42
C GLU A 265 39.16 -18.86 -17.15
N PRO A 266 39.62 -19.00 -15.90
CA PRO A 266 40.45 -20.12 -15.41
C PRO A 266 39.60 -21.29 -14.82
N PRO A 267 40.18 -22.43 -14.40
CA PRO A 267 39.65 -23.75 -14.80
C PRO A 267 38.65 -24.43 -13.85
N ALA A 268 37.93 -25.40 -14.43
CA ALA A 268 36.91 -26.21 -13.78
C ALA A 268 37.48 -27.45 -13.05
N SER A 269 37.05 -27.66 -11.80
CA SER A 269 37.14 -28.96 -11.09
C SER A 269 36.06 -29.15 -10.02
N GLY A 270 35.38 -28.08 -9.57
CA GLY A 270 34.19 -28.17 -8.68
C GLY A 270 32.86 -27.77 -9.33
N ARG A 271 32.88 -27.30 -10.58
CA ARG A 271 31.71 -26.70 -11.27
C ARG A 271 30.73 -27.75 -11.83
N THR A 272 31.19 -28.96 -12.12
CA THR A 272 30.37 -30.04 -12.72
C THR A 272 29.29 -30.51 -11.76
N ASP A 273 29.69 -30.87 -10.54
CA ASP A 273 28.81 -31.46 -9.53
C ASP A 273 27.71 -30.49 -9.07
N GLU A 274 28.00 -29.18 -9.07
CA GLU A 274 27.03 -28.15 -8.75
C GLU A 274 26.07 -27.90 -9.93
N VAL A 275 26.58 -27.84 -11.16
CA VAL A 275 25.75 -27.72 -12.38
C VAL A 275 24.82 -28.91 -12.55
N ASP A 276 25.28 -30.14 -12.30
CA ASP A 276 24.46 -31.34 -12.42
C ASP A 276 23.39 -31.42 -11.32
N ARG A 277 23.69 -31.01 -10.07
CA ARG A 277 22.67 -30.87 -9.01
C ARG A 277 21.63 -29.79 -9.32
N VAL A 278 22.05 -28.66 -9.89
CA VAL A 278 21.12 -27.60 -10.34
C VAL A 278 20.23 -28.12 -11.47
N ARG A 279 20.81 -28.86 -12.43
CA ARG A 279 20.08 -29.48 -13.54
C ARG A 279 19.06 -30.51 -13.08
N GLU A 280 19.42 -31.37 -12.14
CA GLU A 280 18.51 -32.35 -11.53
C GLU A 280 17.35 -31.66 -10.80
N ARG A 281 17.66 -30.61 -10.02
CA ARG A 281 16.64 -29.80 -9.32
C ARG A 281 15.72 -29.04 -10.28
N MET A 282 16.23 -28.50 -11.38
CA MET A 282 15.41 -27.88 -12.42
C MET A 282 14.50 -28.92 -13.09
N SER A 283 15.03 -30.09 -13.44
CA SER A 283 14.21 -31.18 -14.01
C SER A 283 13.10 -31.64 -13.06
N ALA A 284 13.35 -31.67 -11.74
CA ALA A 284 12.33 -31.98 -10.75
C ALA A 284 11.22 -30.91 -10.69
N LEU A 285 11.58 -29.61 -10.74
CA LEU A 285 10.62 -28.51 -10.77
C LEU A 285 9.80 -28.48 -12.06
N ASP A 286 10.42 -28.77 -13.22
CA ASP A 286 9.70 -28.88 -14.50
C ASP A 286 8.71 -30.05 -14.50
N GLN A 287 9.07 -31.19 -13.90
CA GLN A 287 8.17 -32.32 -13.71
C GLN A 287 7.00 -31.99 -12.75
N GLU A 288 7.27 -31.31 -11.64
CA GLU A 288 6.24 -30.86 -10.69
C GLU A 288 5.27 -29.87 -11.35
N ARG A 289 5.79 -28.94 -12.16
CA ARG A 289 5.01 -28.01 -12.95
C ARG A 289 4.14 -28.71 -14.00
N SER A 290 4.68 -29.69 -14.75
CA SER A 290 3.90 -30.49 -15.70
C SER A 290 2.71 -31.16 -15.01
N ARG A 291 2.94 -31.82 -13.86
CA ARG A 291 1.87 -32.46 -13.06
C ARG A 291 0.80 -31.46 -12.63
N LEU A 292 1.20 -30.25 -12.22
CA LEU A 292 0.25 -29.20 -11.83
C LEU A 292 -0.57 -28.68 -13.01
N GLU A 293 0.05 -28.47 -14.17
CA GLU A 293 -0.63 -28.03 -15.39
C GLU A 293 -1.59 -29.11 -15.92
N GLU A 294 -1.19 -30.39 -15.87
CA GLU A 294 -2.05 -31.55 -16.18
C GLU A 294 -3.25 -31.68 -15.23
N ALA A 295 -3.04 -31.56 -13.91
CA ALA A 295 -4.12 -31.63 -12.93
C ALA A 295 -5.14 -30.49 -13.12
N ARG A 296 -4.67 -29.27 -13.41
CA ARG A 296 -5.53 -28.11 -13.75
C ARG A 296 -6.30 -28.35 -15.05
N ALA A 297 -5.68 -28.96 -16.06
CA ALA A 297 -6.35 -29.27 -17.32
C ALA A 297 -7.49 -30.28 -17.13
N ARG A 298 -7.26 -31.35 -16.34
CA ARG A 298 -8.29 -32.36 -16.02
C ARG A 298 -9.51 -31.77 -15.31
N ILE A 299 -9.30 -30.87 -14.33
CA ILE A 299 -10.43 -30.21 -13.66
C ILE A 299 -11.20 -29.31 -14.63
N ARG A 300 -10.54 -28.58 -15.53
CA ARG A 300 -11.25 -27.77 -16.54
C ARG A 300 -12.12 -28.65 -17.43
N GLU A 301 -11.58 -29.75 -17.94
CA GLU A 301 -12.33 -30.72 -18.75
C GLU A 301 -13.53 -31.31 -17.96
N THR A 302 -13.32 -31.69 -16.71
CA THR A 302 -14.40 -32.17 -15.82
C THR A 302 -15.44 -31.09 -15.52
N ALA A 303 -15.02 -29.83 -15.31
CA ALA A 303 -15.92 -28.71 -15.06
C ALA A 303 -16.74 -28.35 -16.30
N ASP A 304 -16.12 -28.31 -17.47
CA ASP A 304 -16.78 -28.09 -18.76
C ASP A 304 -17.82 -29.19 -19.04
N ARG A 305 -17.46 -30.47 -18.80
CA ARG A 305 -18.37 -31.63 -18.92
C ARG A 305 -19.56 -31.55 -17.96
N LEU A 306 -19.38 -30.95 -16.78
CA LEU A 306 -20.41 -30.77 -15.76
C LEU A 306 -21.13 -29.40 -15.82
N ALA A 307 -20.77 -28.55 -16.80
CA ALA A 307 -21.23 -27.16 -16.92
C ALA A 307 -21.04 -26.32 -15.63
N LEU A 308 -19.95 -26.56 -14.90
CA LEU A 308 -19.61 -25.83 -13.67
C LEU A 308 -18.83 -24.56 -14.02
N GLY A 309 -19.30 -23.41 -13.51
CA GLY A 309 -18.56 -22.15 -13.59
C GLY A 309 -17.28 -22.17 -12.74
N PHE A 310 -16.29 -21.36 -13.13
CA PHE A 310 -15.01 -21.23 -12.42
C PHE A 310 -15.20 -20.96 -10.92
N ASP A 311 -16.12 -20.07 -10.56
CA ASP A 311 -16.42 -19.72 -9.17
C ASP A 311 -16.85 -20.96 -8.37
N THR A 312 -17.70 -21.82 -8.93
CA THR A 312 -18.15 -23.06 -8.27
C THR A 312 -17.03 -24.09 -8.10
N VAL A 313 -16.07 -24.14 -9.03
CA VAL A 313 -14.87 -24.99 -8.89
C VAL A 313 -13.94 -24.43 -7.81
N ASN A 314 -13.77 -23.11 -7.76
CA ASN A 314 -12.93 -22.45 -6.77
C ASN A 314 -13.52 -22.53 -5.36
N ASP A 315 -14.83 -22.33 -5.20
CA ASP A 315 -15.54 -22.50 -3.93
C ASP A 315 -15.40 -23.94 -3.40
N ARG A 316 -15.57 -24.95 -4.26
CA ARG A 316 -15.36 -26.36 -3.88
C ARG A 316 -13.91 -26.68 -3.50
N CYS A 317 -12.94 -26.06 -4.18
CA CYS A 317 -11.53 -26.18 -3.80
C CYS A 317 -11.26 -25.57 -2.41
N PHE A 318 -11.86 -24.41 -2.14
CA PHE A 318 -11.74 -23.73 -0.86
C PHE A 318 -12.44 -24.49 0.28
N ASP A 319 -13.64 -25.02 0.05
CA ASP A 319 -14.39 -25.83 1.02
C ASP A 319 -13.67 -27.14 1.36
N ALA A 320 -13.00 -27.78 0.39
CA ALA A 320 -12.30 -29.04 0.60
C ALA A 320 -10.90 -28.88 1.23
N PHE A 321 -10.14 -27.85 0.82
CA PHE A 321 -8.71 -27.75 1.15
C PHE A 321 -8.29 -26.43 1.81
N GLY A 322 -9.21 -25.47 1.99
CA GLY A 322 -8.91 -24.15 2.55
C GLY A 322 -8.01 -23.27 1.66
N THR A 323 -7.87 -23.62 0.38
CA THR A 323 -7.00 -22.93 -0.59
C THR A 323 -7.73 -22.68 -1.91
N SER A 324 -7.27 -21.71 -2.70
CA SER A 324 -7.86 -21.38 -4.00
C SER A 324 -7.49 -22.43 -5.05
N PHE A 325 -8.28 -22.54 -6.12
CA PHE A 325 -7.94 -23.38 -7.28
C PHE A 325 -6.59 -23.00 -7.92
N GLN A 326 -6.15 -21.74 -7.75
CA GLN A 326 -4.87 -21.25 -8.27
C GLN A 326 -3.70 -21.59 -7.35
N ASP A 327 -3.93 -21.82 -6.06
CA ASP A 327 -2.90 -22.07 -5.05
C ASP A 327 -2.80 -23.53 -4.59
N ALA A 328 -3.77 -24.37 -4.95
CA ALA A 328 -3.79 -25.81 -4.67
C ALA A 328 -2.65 -26.59 -5.34
N SER A 329 -2.17 -27.65 -4.67
CA SER A 329 -1.15 -28.57 -5.20
C SER A 329 -1.72 -29.53 -6.26
N ALA A 330 -0.84 -30.20 -7.02
CA ALA A 330 -1.26 -31.18 -8.01
C ALA A 330 -2.05 -32.36 -7.39
N GLU A 331 -1.72 -32.74 -6.14
CA GLU A 331 -2.43 -33.78 -5.39
C GLU A 331 -3.83 -33.32 -4.96
N GLN A 332 -3.94 -32.12 -4.38
CA GLN A 332 -5.23 -31.52 -4.01
C GLN A 332 -6.15 -31.32 -5.21
N LEU A 333 -5.59 -30.98 -6.38
CA LEU A 333 -6.33 -30.87 -7.62
C LEU A 333 -6.75 -32.26 -8.17
N SER A 334 -5.93 -33.30 -8.01
CA SER A 334 -6.35 -34.67 -8.36
C SER A 334 -7.52 -35.12 -7.49
N GLU A 335 -7.43 -34.93 -6.16
CA GLU A 335 -8.49 -35.29 -5.20
C GLU A 335 -9.76 -34.45 -5.44
N LEU A 336 -9.63 -33.16 -5.77
CA LEU A 336 -10.75 -32.33 -6.19
C LEU A 336 -11.41 -32.90 -7.45
N ASN A 337 -10.64 -33.26 -8.48
CA ASN A 337 -11.19 -33.83 -9.72
C ASN A 337 -11.96 -35.13 -9.44
N ASP A 338 -11.40 -36.01 -8.62
CA ASP A 338 -12.05 -37.28 -8.25
C ASP A 338 -13.36 -37.03 -7.49
N SER A 339 -13.42 -36.01 -6.62
CA SER A 339 -14.66 -35.57 -5.94
C SER A 339 -15.72 -34.98 -6.89
N LEU A 340 -15.31 -34.44 -8.05
CA LEU A 340 -16.21 -33.89 -9.06
C LEU A 340 -16.79 -34.98 -9.99
N THR A 341 -16.06 -36.06 -10.22
CA THR A 341 -16.54 -37.23 -11.00
C THR A 341 -17.21 -38.27 -10.11
N PRO A 342 -18.55 -38.40 -10.10
CA PRO A 342 -19.19 -39.54 -9.44
C PRO A 342 -18.73 -40.84 -10.11
N ALA A 343 -18.31 -41.81 -9.30
CA ALA A 343 -17.88 -43.11 -9.78
C ALA A 343 -18.99 -43.78 -10.64
N ALA A 344 -18.62 -44.25 -11.82
CA ALA A 344 -19.55 -44.89 -12.74
C ALA A 344 -19.96 -46.29 -12.22
N GLY A 345 -21.00 -46.35 -11.38
CA GLY A 345 -21.63 -47.62 -11.02
C GLY A 345 -22.23 -47.75 -9.62
N THR A 346 -23.33 -47.04 -9.34
CA THR A 346 -24.46 -47.61 -8.58
C THR A 346 -25.75 -46.97 -9.07
N SER A 347 -26.65 -47.78 -9.61
CA SER A 347 -28.02 -47.39 -9.99
C SER A 347 -28.92 -47.25 -8.76
N ASP A 348 -29.67 -46.16 -8.65
CA ASP A 348 -31.09 -46.23 -8.24
C ASP A 348 -31.88 -44.97 -8.66
N GLU A 349 -33.21 -45.08 -8.60
CA GLU A 349 -34.20 -44.38 -9.45
C GLU A 349 -34.48 -42.87 -9.18
N PRO A 350 -35.15 -42.16 -10.13
CA PRO A 350 -35.31 -40.71 -10.12
C PRO A 350 -36.54 -40.19 -9.36
N ALA A 351 -36.36 -39.12 -8.57
CA ALA A 351 -37.44 -38.39 -7.90
C ALA A 351 -37.67 -36.98 -8.51
N THR A 352 -38.62 -36.93 -9.46
CA THR A 352 -39.57 -35.83 -9.75
C THR A 352 -39.15 -34.36 -9.55
N ALA A 353 -39.12 -33.62 -10.68
CA ALA A 353 -38.95 -32.17 -10.71
C ALA A 353 -40.11 -31.39 -10.05
N GLY A 354 -39.84 -30.73 -8.92
CA GLY A 354 -40.76 -29.83 -8.23
C GLY A 354 -40.42 -28.35 -8.45
N ARG A 355 -40.84 -27.76 -9.57
CA ARG A 355 -40.61 -26.34 -9.90
C ARG A 355 -41.43 -25.41 -8.97
N ARG A 356 -40.77 -24.67 -8.06
CA ARG A 356 -41.41 -23.55 -7.32
C ARG A 356 -40.50 -22.33 -7.19
N ASN A 357 -40.95 -21.21 -7.76
CA ASN A 357 -40.49 -19.87 -7.39
C ASN A 357 -40.83 -19.60 -5.91
N GLY A 358 -39.95 -18.90 -5.20
CA GLY A 358 -40.17 -18.54 -3.80
C GLY A 358 -39.19 -17.49 -3.29
N SER A 359 -39.49 -16.20 -3.53
CA SER A 359 -38.82 -15.11 -2.83
C SER A 359 -39.12 -15.19 -1.33
N ALA A 360 -38.10 -15.35 -0.49
CA ALA A 360 -38.26 -15.43 0.96
C ALA A 360 -37.07 -14.80 1.71
N ARG A 361 -37.19 -13.49 1.93
CA ARG A 361 -36.48 -12.68 2.93
C ARG A 361 -36.30 -13.46 4.26
N ARG A 362 -35.06 -13.80 4.64
CA ARG A 362 -34.76 -14.44 5.94
C ARG A 362 -34.18 -13.46 6.95
N THR A 363 -35.02 -13.09 7.92
CA THR A 363 -34.62 -12.36 9.13
C THR A 363 -33.87 -13.28 10.10
N ARG A 364 -32.69 -12.87 10.58
CA ARG A 364 -31.98 -13.54 11.69
C ARG A 364 -32.46 -12.99 13.04
N THR A 365 -33.22 -13.79 13.77
CA THR A 365 -33.50 -13.58 15.20
C THR A 365 -32.32 -14.13 16.03
N PRO A 366 -31.85 -13.47 17.10
CA PRO A 366 -30.60 -13.85 17.77
C PRO A 366 -30.78 -15.00 18.77
N ALA A 367 -29.77 -15.90 18.82
CA ALA A 367 -29.70 -16.96 19.82
C ALA A 367 -29.04 -16.46 21.11
N LYS A 368 -29.74 -16.65 22.24
CA LYS A 368 -29.19 -16.39 23.60
C LYS A 368 -28.05 -17.35 23.92
N LYS A 369 -26.92 -16.82 24.42
CA LYS A 369 -26.09 -17.48 25.44
C LYS A 369 -25.75 -16.46 26.53
N ALA A 370 -26.12 -16.77 27.76
CA ALA A 370 -25.76 -16.01 28.95
C ALA A 370 -25.66 -16.95 30.16
N ALA A 371 -24.94 -16.50 31.19
CA ALA A 371 -24.77 -17.10 32.52
C ALA A 371 -23.88 -18.36 32.64
N ALA A 372 -22.59 -18.10 32.85
CA ALA A 372 -21.76 -18.87 33.80
C ALA A 372 -20.63 -17.98 34.36
N SER A 373 -20.95 -17.05 35.27
CA SER A 373 -19.93 -16.39 36.11
C SER A 373 -20.56 -15.84 37.38
N ALA A 374 -20.12 -16.35 38.55
CA ALA A 374 -20.57 -15.87 39.84
C ALA A 374 -19.55 -16.15 40.95
N LYS A 375 -19.30 -15.11 41.77
CA LYS A 375 -18.70 -15.13 43.13
C LYS A 375 -17.20 -15.44 43.26
N LYS A 376 -16.42 -14.39 43.50
CA LYS A 376 -16.04 -14.03 44.89
C LYS A 376 -15.69 -12.55 45.06
N LYS A 377 -16.33 -11.89 46.02
CA LYS A 377 -15.95 -10.59 46.62
C LYS A 377 -15.99 -10.77 48.13
N THR A 378 -14.86 -10.53 48.80
CA THR A 378 -14.67 -10.43 50.26
C THR A 378 -13.28 -9.84 50.50
N ALA A 379 -13.01 -8.95 51.45
CA ALA A 379 -13.81 -8.00 52.21
C ALA A 379 -12.83 -6.97 52.84
N ARG A 380 -13.28 -5.76 53.20
CA ARG A 380 -12.45 -4.79 53.94
C ARG A 380 -12.18 -5.29 55.37
N LYS A 381 -11.01 -4.94 55.93
CA LYS A 381 -10.91 -4.54 57.35
C LYS A 381 -9.83 -3.47 57.52
N ALA A 382 -10.11 -2.48 58.35
CA ALA A 382 -9.19 -1.42 58.74
C ALA A 382 -8.66 -1.65 60.16
N THR A 383 -7.53 -1.03 60.49
CA THR A 383 -7.10 -0.73 61.86
C THR A 383 -6.37 0.60 61.90
N ASP A 384 -6.78 1.46 62.83
CA ASP A 384 -6.22 2.79 63.11
C ASP A 384 -4.82 2.76 63.74
N GLY A 385 -4.16 3.93 63.71
CA GLY A 385 -3.56 4.49 64.92
C GLY A 385 -2.03 4.50 65.06
N THR A 386 -1.41 5.66 64.82
CA THR A 386 -0.83 6.52 65.88
C THR A 386 0.18 7.53 65.32
N THR A 387 0.08 8.78 65.75
CA THR A 387 0.90 9.94 65.36
C THR A 387 2.17 10.15 66.20
N SER A 388 3.26 10.57 65.54
CA SER A 388 4.25 11.59 65.99
C SER A 388 5.11 11.31 67.25
N PRO A 389 6.26 12.01 67.49
CA PRO A 389 6.66 13.31 66.92
C PRO A 389 8.12 13.49 66.43
N THR A 390 8.27 14.53 65.61
CA THR A 390 9.30 15.58 65.59
C THR A 390 10.69 15.30 66.19
N ARG A 391 11.74 15.45 65.37
CA ARG A 391 13.03 15.99 65.86
C ARG A 391 13.66 16.99 64.88
N VAL A 392 13.84 18.22 65.36
CA VAL A 392 14.56 19.32 64.70
C VAL A 392 16.07 19.05 64.71
N SER A 393 16.78 19.46 63.66
CA SER A 393 18.24 19.62 63.66
C SER A 393 18.65 20.89 62.93
N LYS A 394 18.85 21.94 63.73
CA LYS A 394 19.54 23.23 63.48
C LYS A 394 19.14 24.05 62.25
#